data_AF-A0A1Q4DNN3-F1
#
_entry.id   AF-A0A1Q4DNN3-F1
#
_cell.length_a   1.000
_cell.length_b   1.000
_cell.length_c   1.000
_cell.angle_alpha   90.00
_cell.angle_beta   90.00
_cell.angle_gamma   90.00
#
_symmetry.space_group_name_H-M   'P 1'
#
loop_
_entity.id
_entity.type
_entity.pdbx_description
1 polymer ?
#
loop_
_entity_poly.entity_id
_entity_poly.type
_entity_poly.pdbx_seq_one_letter_code
_entity_poly.pdbx_strand_id
1 'polypeptide(L)'
;MEAVASGQALQTVLTDVRNYADLPAHTVGTITRTPTITAVTPPRVSILDCVDIGDTVLLSDKDGSRLDDAANRVRRFQLRADVVEAADGKWLVDTTTPELEQPC
;
A
#
# COMPACT_ATOMS: atom_id res chain seq x y z
N MET A 1 8.69 2.53 9.39
CA MET A 1 7.97 3.16 8.25
C MET A 1 8.88 4.13 7.51
N GLU A 2 9.55 5.03 8.24
CA GLU A 2 10.54 5.97 7.67
C GLU A 2 11.71 5.30 6.93
N ALA A 3 12.03 4.04 7.26
CA ALA A 3 13.06 3.27 6.54
C ALA A 3 12.69 2.90 5.09
N VAL A 4 11.41 3.02 4.70
CA VAL A 4 10.91 2.59 3.38
C VAL A 4 10.01 3.61 2.69
N ALA A 5 9.57 4.67 3.38
CA ALA A 5 8.65 5.67 2.86
C ALA A 5 9.01 7.08 3.34
N SER A 6 8.74 8.07 2.50
CA SER A 6 8.82 9.51 2.75
C SER A 6 7.54 10.20 2.27
N GLY A 7 7.50 11.52 2.35
CA GLY A 7 6.48 12.33 1.68
C GLY A 7 5.05 11.94 2.01
N GLN A 8 4.21 11.87 0.98
CA GLN A 8 2.80 11.52 1.10
C GLN A 8 2.61 10.06 1.52
N ALA A 9 3.43 9.13 1.00
CA ALA A 9 3.31 7.72 1.32
C ALA A 9 3.54 7.45 2.81
N LEU A 10 4.56 8.07 3.43
CA LEU A 10 4.79 7.97 4.87
C LEU A 10 3.61 8.52 5.67
N GLN A 11 3.08 9.69 5.27
CA GLN A 11 1.95 10.30 5.96
C GLN A 11 0.70 9.42 5.89
N THR A 12 0.43 8.80 4.74
CA THR A 12 -0.69 7.85 4.58
C THR A 12 -0.55 6.67 5.52
N VAL A 13 0.61 6.00 5.53
CA VAL A 13 0.82 4.84 6.41
C VAL A 13 0.69 5.23 7.89
N LEU A 14 1.22 6.39 8.30
CA LEU A 14 1.07 6.87 9.67
C LEU A 14 -0.39 7.17 10.03
N THR A 15 -1.16 7.72 9.10
CA THR A 15 -2.60 7.94 9.28
C THR A 15 -3.35 6.62 9.41
N ASP A 16 -3.06 5.63 8.55
CA ASP A 16 -3.70 4.31 8.62
C ASP A 16 -3.42 3.64 9.97
N VAL A 17 -2.16 3.64 10.41
CA VAL A 17 -1.78 3.08 11.72
C VAL A 17 -2.53 3.76 12.86
N ARG A 18 -2.66 5.10 12.83
CA ARG A 18 -3.43 5.85 13.83
C ARG A 18 -4.92 5.49 13.78
N ASN A 19 -5.50 5.37 12.59
CA ASN A 19 -6.91 5.02 12.43
C ASN A 19 -7.22 3.61 12.99
N TYR A 20 -6.26 2.70 12.93
CA TYR A 20 -6.39 1.34 13.46
C TYR A 20 -5.79 1.17 14.86
N ALA A 21 -5.20 2.20 15.47
CA ALA A 21 -4.51 2.09 16.77
C ALA A 21 -5.45 1.65 17.89
N ASP A 22 -6.71 2.09 17.85
CA ASP A 22 -7.73 1.75 18.86
C ASP A 22 -8.50 0.44 18.54
N LEU A 23 -8.24 -0.15 17.38
CA LEU A 23 -8.87 -1.37 16.91
C LEU A 23 -7.80 -2.45 16.72
N PRO A 24 -7.44 -3.21 17.79
CA PRO A 24 -6.45 -4.27 17.68
C PRO A 24 -6.94 -5.33 16.69
N ALA A 25 -6.28 -5.39 15.55
CA ALA A 25 -6.60 -6.21 14.41
C ALA A 25 -5.35 -6.44 13.56
N HIS A 26 -5.34 -7.51 12.78
CA HIS A 26 -4.27 -7.81 11.84
C HIS A 26 -4.83 -8.32 10.52
N THR A 27 -4.08 -8.05 9.44
CA THR A 27 -4.38 -8.58 8.11
C THR A 27 -3.72 -9.93 7.94
N VAL A 28 -4.49 -10.95 7.56
CA VAL A 28 -4.00 -12.27 7.15
C VAL A 28 -4.23 -12.49 5.66
N GLY A 29 -3.53 -13.47 5.09
CA GLY A 29 -3.63 -13.83 3.67
C GLY A 29 -2.48 -13.30 2.83
N THR A 30 -2.65 -13.35 1.51
CA THR A 30 -1.59 -13.03 0.56
C THR A 30 -1.96 -11.80 -0.26
N ILE A 31 -0.99 -10.89 -0.41
CA ILE A 31 -1.06 -9.80 -1.38
C ILE A 31 -0.19 -10.21 -2.56
N THR A 32 -0.76 -10.27 -3.76
CA THR A 32 0.01 -10.52 -4.98
C THR A 32 0.27 -9.21 -5.72
N ARG A 33 1.43 -9.12 -6.37
CA ARG A 33 1.95 -7.91 -7.00
C ARG A 33 2.66 -8.23 -8.31
N THR A 34 2.54 -7.34 -9.28
CA THR A 34 3.21 -7.42 -10.59
C THR A 34 3.72 -6.03 -10.98
N PRO A 35 4.78 -5.53 -10.33
CA PRO A 35 5.27 -4.18 -10.54
C PRO A 35 6.01 -4.05 -11.88
N THR A 36 5.79 -2.93 -12.56
CA THR A 36 6.49 -2.54 -13.79
C THR A 36 7.01 -1.12 -13.65
N ILE A 37 8.30 -0.91 -13.96
CA ILE A 37 8.87 0.44 -14.05
C ILE A 37 8.34 1.11 -15.31
N THR A 38 7.70 2.27 -15.15
CA THR A 38 7.11 3.03 -16.26
C THR A 38 7.98 4.22 -16.69
N ALA A 39 8.74 4.79 -15.76
CA ALA A 39 9.67 5.89 -16.05
C ALA A 39 10.84 5.91 -15.06
N VAL A 40 11.98 6.40 -15.54
CA VAL A 40 13.16 6.69 -14.73
C VAL A 40 13.61 8.11 -15.05
N THR A 41 13.61 8.98 -14.05
CA THR A 41 14.06 10.38 -14.16
C THR A 41 14.76 10.75 -12.86
N PRO A 42 16.09 10.64 -12.78
CA PRO A 42 16.81 10.89 -11.53
C PRO A 42 16.44 12.24 -10.91
N PRO A 43 16.18 12.29 -9.59
CA PRO A 43 16.35 11.23 -8.59
C PRO A 43 15.07 10.39 -8.34
N ARG A 44 14.21 10.18 -9.35
CA ARG A 44 12.88 9.55 -9.24
C ARG A 44 12.71 8.35 -10.18
N VAL A 45 11.98 7.34 -9.71
CA VAL A 45 11.50 6.18 -10.50
C VAL A 45 10.00 6.06 -10.32
N SER A 46 9.26 5.94 -11.42
CA SER A 46 7.82 5.70 -11.40
C SER A 46 7.52 4.22 -11.68
N ILE A 47 6.64 3.66 -10.86
CA ILE A 47 6.24 2.25 -10.88
C ILE A 47 4.72 2.19 -11.02
N LEU A 48 4.26 1.29 -11.90
CA LEU A 48 2.88 0.85 -11.96
C LEU A 48 2.82 -0.59 -11.47
N ASP A 49 2.10 -0.85 -10.39
CA ASP A 49 1.94 -2.18 -9.82
C ASP A 49 0.49 -2.65 -9.95
N CYS A 50 0.30 -3.87 -10.43
CA CYS A 50 -0.99 -4.51 -10.25
C CYS A 50 -1.04 -5.18 -8.88
N VAL A 51 -1.89 -4.67 -7.99
CA VAL A 51 -2.05 -5.18 -6.64
C VAL A 51 -3.34 -6.00 -6.56
N ASP A 52 -3.24 -7.24 -6.08
CA ASP A 52 -4.39 -8.06 -5.73
C ASP A 52 -4.36 -8.36 -4.23
N ILE A 53 -5.39 -7.87 -3.53
CA ILE A 53 -5.66 -8.11 -2.11
C ILE A 53 -6.84 -9.06 -1.94
N GLY A 54 -7.26 -9.77 -2.98
CA GLY A 54 -8.45 -10.61 -3.01
C GLY A 54 -8.47 -11.70 -1.94
N ASP A 55 -7.30 -12.16 -1.51
CA ASP A 55 -7.14 -13.23 -0.52
C ASP A 55 -6.80 -12.70 0.88
N THR A 56 -6.79 -11.38 1.07
CA THR A 56 -6.56 -10.78 2.39
C THR A 56 -7.85 -10.68 3.20
N VAL A 57 -7.71 -10.75 4.52
CA VAL A 57 -8.81 -10.58 5.48
C VAL A 57 -8.28 -9.75 6.65
N LEU A 58 -9.08 -8.79 7.12
CA LEU A 58 -8.81 -8.05 8.35
C LEU A 58 -9.53 -8.76 9.50
N LEU A 59 -8.78 -9.23 10.49
CA LEU A 59 -9.31 -9.97 11.64
C LEU A 59 -9.10 -9.18 12.92
N SER A 60 -10.13 -9.16 13.77
CA SER A 60 -10.07 -8.64 15.14
C SER A 60 -9.18 -9.52 16.02
N ASP A 61 -8.24 -8.91 16.75
CA ASP A 61 -7.40 -9.63 17.71
C ASP A 61 -8.18 -10.08 18.95
N LYS A 62 -9.34 -9.45 19.21
CA LYS A 62 -10.13 -9.72 20.42
C LYS A 62 -10.89 -11.04 20.34
N ASP A 63 -11.43 -11.34 19.17
CA ASP A 63 -12.39 -12.44 18.97
C ASP A 63 -12.23 -13.18 17.64
N GLY A 64 -11.28 -12.78 16.79
CA GLY A 64 -11.07 -13.37 15.47
C GLY A 64 -12.17 -13.04 14.46
N SER A 65 -13.08 -12.12 14.78
CA SER A 65 -14.13 -11.72 13.86
C SER A 65 -13.55 -10.99 12.63
N ARG A 66 -14.23 -11.16 11.50
CA ARG A 66 -13.88 -10.49 10.25
C ARG A 66 -14.36 -9.04 10.28
N LEU A 67 -13.45 -8.09 10.04
CA LEU A 67 -13.71 -6.65 10.13
C LEU A 67 -13.76 -5.94 8.78
N ASP A 68 -13.34 -6.59 7.69
CA ASP A 68 -13.37 -6.04 6.34
C ASP A 68 -14.72 -6.27 5.64
N ASP A 69 -15.15 -5.26 4.87
CA ASP A 69 -16.31 -5.36 3.98
C ASP A 69 -15.91 -6.03 2.65
N ALA A 70 -15.79 -7.36 2.70
CA ALA A 70 -15.36 -8.17 1.57
C ALA A 70 -16.26 -8.02 0.33
N ALA A 71 -17.55 -7.76 0.54
CA ALA A 71 -18.55 -7.68 -0.51
C ALA A 71 -18.40 -6.40 -1.34
N ASN A 72 -18.03 -5.29 -0.68
CA ASN A 72 -17.91 -3.97 -1.31
C ASN A 72 -16.46 -3.54 -1.57
N ARG A 73 -15.48 -4.39 -1.24
CA ARG A 73 -14.04 -4.15 -1.45
C ARG A 73 -13.64 -4.32 -2.92
N VAL A 74 -12.90 -3.35 -3.46
CA VAL A 74 -12.11 -3.54 -4.68
C VAL A 74 -10.97 -4.52 -4.38
N ARG A 75 -10.98 -5.67 -5.05
CA ARG A 75 -10.02 -6.77 -4.78
C ARG A 75 -8.70 -6.60 -5.51
N ARG A 76 -8.75 -6.08 -6.74
CA ARG A 76 -7.61 -5.97 -7.63
C ARG A 76 -7.62 -4.60 -8.32
N PHE A 77 -6.51 -3.88 -8.28
CA PHE A 77 -6.40 -2.51 -8.79
C PHE A 77 -4.97 -2.18 -9.20
N GLN A 78 -4.82 -1.15 -10.03
CA GLN A 78 -3.50 -0.58 -10.32
C GLN A 78 -3.08 0.38 -9.21
N LEU A 79 -1.81 0.34 -8.83
CA LEU A 79 -1.18 1.27 -7.89
C LEU A 79 -0.04 1.98 -8.60
N ARG A 80 -0.14 3.31 -8.72
CA ARG A 80 0.99 4.15 -9.14
C ARG A 80 1.82 4.49 -7.92
N ALA A 81 3.12 4.34 -8.02
CA ALA A 81 4.05 4.75 -6.96
C ALA A 81 5.23 5.50 -7.57
N ASP A 82 5.65 6.57 -6.92
CA ASP A 82 6.95 7.14 -7.18
C ASP A 82 7.91 6.82 -6.03
N VAL A 83 9.13 6.48 -6.40
CA VAL A 83 10.24 6.21 -5.50
C VAL A 83 11.30 7.29 -5.74
N VAL A 84 11.82 7.88 -4.67
CA VAL A 84 12.85 8.92 -4.73
C VAL A 84 14.09 8.50 -3.98
N GLU A 85 15.25 8.97 -4.45
CA GLU A 85 16.51 8.81 -3.74
C GLU A 85 16.60 9.82 -2.57
N ALA A 86 16.79 9.31 -1.36
CA ALA A 86 17.02 10.07 -0.15
C ALA A 86 18.48 10.54 -0.05
N ALA A 87 18.75 11.49 0.84
CA ALA A 87 20.09 12.07 1.02
C ALA A 87 21.17 11.05 1.44
N ASP A 88 20.78 9.91 2.03
CA ASP A 88 21.67 8.81 2.40
C ASP A 88 21.81 7.73 1.30
N GLY A 89 21.30 8.01 0.08
CA GLY A 89 21.37 7.12 -1.08
C GLY A 89 20.35 5.98 -1.08
N LYS A 90 19.42 5.96 -0.11
CA LYS A 90 18.33 4.96 -0.09
C LYS A 90 17.18 5.39 -0.97
N TRP A 91 16.46 4.42 -1.51
CA TRP A 91 15.23 4.65 -2.25
C TRP A 91 14.03 4.54 -1.30
N LEU A 92 13.21 5.58 -1.26
CA LEU A 92 12.01 5.66 -0.43
C LEU A 92 10.78 5.88 -1.30
N VAL A 93 9.68 5.20 -0.97
CA VAL A 93 8.38 5.46 -1.61
C VAL A 93 7.89 6.83 -1.17
N ASP A 94 7.68 7.74 -2.11
CA ASP A 94 7.34 9.14 -1.83
C ASP A 94 5.84 9.40 -1.99
N THR A 95 5.26 8.83 -3.04
CA THR A 95 3.83 8.95 -3.36
C THR A 95 3.27 7.60 -3.75
N THR A 96 2.00 7.38 -3.43
CA THR A 96 1.23 6.21 -3.87
C THR A 96 -0.20 6.63 -4.19
N THR A 97 -0.66 6.29 -5.39
CA THR A 97 -2.02 6.58 -5.85
C THR A 97 -2.69 5.29 -6.32
N PRO A 98 -3.67 4.75 -5.56
CA PRO A 98 -4.45 3.61 -6.01
C PRO A 98 -5.47 4.07 -7.07
N GLU A 99 -5.51 3.35 -8.18
CA GLU A 99 -6.41 3.55 -9.30
C GLU A 99 -7.49 2.46 -9.24
N LEU A 100 -8.45 2.63 -8.34
CA LEU A 100 -9.43 1.59 -7.98
C LEU A 100 -10.38 1.21 -9.13
N GLU A 101 -10.52 2.09 -10.12
CA GLU A 101 -11.39 1.88 -11.29
C GLU A 101 -10.62 1.32 -12.49
N GLN A 102 -9.28 1.28 -12.43
CA GLN A 102 -8.47 0.80 -13.54
C GLN A 102 -8.19 -0.70 -13.40
N PRO A 103 -8.51 -1.51 -14.42
CA PRO A 103 -8.22 -2.93 -14.38
C PRO A 103 -6.72 -3.19 -14.43
N CYS A 104 -6.33 -4.25 -13.73
CA CYS A 104 -5.18 -5.05 -14.12
C CYS A 104 -5.58 -6.11 -15.16
#